data_AF-A0A381J4Y6-F1
#
_entry.id   AF-A0A381J4Y6-F1
#
_cell.length_a   1.000
_cell.length_b   1.000
_cell.length_c   1.000
_cell.angle_alpha   90.00
_cell.angle_beta   90.00
_cell.angle_gamma   90.00
#
_symmetry.space_group_name_H-M   'P 1'
#
loop_
_entity.id
_entity.type
_entity.pdbx_description
1 polymer ?
#
loop_
_entity_poly.entity_id
_entity_poly.type
_entity_poly.pdbx_seq_one_letter_code
_entity_poly.pdbx_strand_id
1 'polypeptide(L)'
;MGVSLLPLENDLLRLKILWELYQSLFNVCYYGEIQTQRYKIESDNISNVLAALYYLDNKGYINVRNTKEKDVLIIYIRSRGIDEIEDRWKRGNMLLFGSVYNNILVREADNENSKD
;
A
#
# COMPACT_ATOMS: atom_id res chain seq x y z
N MET A 1 -22.85 -3.30 24.65
CA MET A 1 -22.58 -3.98 23.36
C MET A 1 -21.34 -3.34 22.78
N GLY A 2 -20.20 -4.03 22.83
CA GLY A 2 -18.95 -3.50 22.26
C GLY A 2 -19.07 -3.50 20.74
N VAL A 3 -18.93 -2.32 20.12
CA VAL A 3 -18.81 -2.23 18.66
C VAL A 3 -17.55 -3.00 18.30
N SER A 4 -17.68 -4.06 17.50
CA SER A 4 -16.54 -4.75 16.90
C SER A 4 -15.74 -3.71 16.11
N LEU A 5 -14.54 -3.36 16.60
CA LEU A 5 -13.63 -2.40 15.94
C LEU A 5 -12.99 -3.00 14.67
N LEU A 6 -13.11 -4.32 14.47
CA LEU A 6 -12.49 -5.07 13.37
C LEU A 6 -12.81 -4.52 11.97
N PRO A 7 -14.06 -4.14 11.61
CA PRO A 7 -14.34 -3.58 10.29
C PRO A 7 -13.64 -2.24 10.08
N LEU A 8 -13.61 -1.39 11.12
CA LEU A 8 -12.96 -0.09 11.08
C LEU A 8 -11.44 -0.25 10.95
N GLU A 9 -10.83 -1.12 11.76
CA GLU A 9 -9.39 -1.42 11.71
C GLU A 9 -8.96 -1.96 10.34
N ASN A 10 -9.76 -2.84 9.74
CA ASN A 10 -9.49 -3.37 8.40
C ASN A 10 -9.62 -2.30 7.31
N ASP A 11 -10.59 -1.39 7.43
CA ASP A 11 -10.73 -0.28 6.48
C ASP A 11 -9.59 0.72 6.62
N LEU A 12 -9.16 1.04 7.85
CA LEU A 12 -7.99 1.88 8.09
C LEU A 12 -6.71 1.25 7.51
N LEU A 13 -6.51 -0.05 7.69
CA LEU A 13 -5.40 -0.79 7.11
C LEU A 13 -5.36 -0.70 5.58
N ARG A 14 -6.50 -0.95 4.93
CA ARG A 14 -6.62 -0.85 3.47
C ARG A 14 -6.30 0.56 2.96
N LEU A 15 -6.79 1.58 3.66
CA LEU A 15 -6.53 2.97 3.31
C LEU A 15 -5.07 3.36 3.51
N LYS A 16 -4.44 2.87 4.57
CA LYS A 16 -3.01 3.08 4.81
C LYS A 16 -2.16 2.51 3.68
N ILE A 17 -2.46 1.27 3.24
CA ILE A 17 -1.80 0.65 2.08
C ILE A 17 -1.97 1.51 0.82
N LEU A 18 -3.20 1.94 0.51
CA LEU A 18 -3.45 2.79 -0.66
C LEU A 18 -2.72 4.13 -0.58
N TRP A 19 -2.67 4.73 0.61
CA TRP A 19 -1.98 5.99 0.84
C TRP A 19 -0.46 5.86 0.63
N GLU A 20 0.16 4.81 1.15
CA GLU A 20 1.60 4.57 0.96
C GLU A 20 1.97 4.38 -0.51
N LEU A 21 1.16 3.60 -1.24
CA LEU A 21 1.37 3.40 -2.67
C LEU A 21 1.12 4.69 -3.47
N TYR A 22 0.10 5.47 -3.10
CA TYR A 22 -0.18 6.78 -3.72
C TYR A 22 1.00 7.74 -3.52
N GLN A 23 1.54 7.84 -2.30
CA GLN A 23 2.71 8.68 -2.03
C GLN A 23 3.94 8.21 -2.82
N SER A 24 4.17 6.89 -2.87
CA SER A 24 5.31 6.31 -3.60
C SER A 24 5.23 6.54 -5.11
N LEU A 25 4.02 6.60 -5.69
CA LEU A 25 3.81 6.86 -7.11
C LEU A 25 4.45 8.18 -7.56
N PHE A 26 4.40 9.23 -6.74
CA PHE A 26 5.00 10.54 -7.06
C PHE A 26 6.52 10.58 -6.91
N ASN A 27 7.13 9.51 -6.41
CA ASN A 27 8.58 9.35 -6.33
C ASN A 27 9.13 8.48 -7.48
N VAL A 28 8.30 8.09 -8.45
CA VAL A 28 8.71 7.31 -9.63
C VAL A 28 9.05 8.27 -10.77
N CYS A 29 10.31 8.24 -11.23
CA CYS A 29 10.79 9.12 -12.30
C CYS A 29 10.63 8.52 -13.71
N TYR A 30 10.47 7.19 -13.81
CA TYR A 30 10.37 6.48 -15.09
C TYR A 30 9.05 5.71 -15.19
N TYR A 31 8.31 5.93 -16.28
CA TYR A 31 6.99 5.30 -16.46
C TYR A 31 7.05 3.76 -16.40
N GLY A 32 8.12 3.16 -16.94
CA GLY A 32 8.32 1.71 -16.92
C GLY A 32 8.42 1.11 -15.52
N GLU A 33 8.87 1.90 -14.53
CA GLU A 33 9.05 1.45 -13.16
C GLU A 33 7.75 1.41 -12.37
N ILE A 34 6.69 2.09 -12.83
CA ILE A 34 5.42 2.19 -12.09
C ILE A 34 4.90 0.80 -11.73
N GLN A 35 5.07 -0.18 -12.62
CA GLN A 35 4.52 -1.54 -12.47
C GLN A 35 5.51 -2.57 -11.91
N THR A 36 6.75 -2.18 -11.61
CA THR A 36 7.82 -3.08 -11.14
C THR A 36 8.29 -2.76 -9.73
N GLN A 37 7.63 -1.83 -9.03
CA GLN A 37 7.97 -1.41 -7.68
C GLN A 37 7.86 -2.58 -6.70
N ARG A 38 8.97 -2.86 -6.01
CA ARG A 38 9.09 -3.93 -5.02
C ARG A 38 8.90 -3.38 -3.61
N TYR A 39 8.12 -4.07 -2.80
CA TYR A 39 7.83 -3.71 -1.43
C TYR A 39 8.01 -4.90 -0.52
N LYS A 40 8.77 -4.71 0.55
CA LYS A 40 8.83 -5.61 1.68
C LYS A 40 7.71 -5.27 2.65
N ILE A 41 6.97 -6.28 3.12
CA ILE A 41 5.94 -6.10 4.15
C ILE A 41 6.61 -6.14 5.52
N GLU A 42 6.54 -5.04 6.27
CA GLU A 42 7.03 -4.97 7.65
C GLU A 42 5.84 -4.76 8.61
N SER A 43 5.35 -5.86 9.19
CA SER A 43 4.21 -5.82 10.11
C SER A 43 4.25 -7.00 11.07
N ASP A 44 3.89 -6.77 12.34
CA ASP A 44 3.71 -7.84 13.32
C ASP A 44 2.48 -8.71 13.02
N ASN A 45 1.61 -8.28 12.10
CA ASN A 45 0.43 -9.01 11.66
C ASN A 45 0.35 -9.12 10.13
N ILE A 46 1.30 -9.85 9.56
CA ILE A 46 1.40 -10.11 8.10
C ILE A 46 0.08 -10.68 7.55
N SER A 47 -0.60 -11.59 8.26
CA SER A 47 -1.85 -12.20 7.79
C SER A 47 -2.94 -11.17 7.49
N ASN A 48 -3.11 -10.15 8.34
CA ASN A 48 -4.07 -9.08 8.10
C ASN A 48 -3.67 -8.20 6.91
N VAL A 49 -2.36 -7.92 6.77
CA VAL A 49 -1.85 -7.15 5.61
C VAL A 49 -2.10 -7.91 4.31
N LEU A 50 -1.80 -9.21 4.27
CA LEU A 50 -2.05 -10.04 3.09
C LEU A 50 -3.54 -10.10 2.74
N ALA A 51 -4.44 -10.21 3.73
CA ALA A 51 -5.88 -10.18 3.50
C ALA A 51 -6.35 -8.82 2.95
N ALA A 52 -5.78 -7.71 3.45
CA ALA A 52 -6.07 -6.37 2.93
C ALA A 52 -5.58 -6.20 1.49
N LEU A 53 -4.36 -6.64 1.18
CA LEU A 53 -3.79 -6.63 -0.16
C LEU A 53 -4.63 -7.45 -1.14
N TYR A 54 -5.01 -8.67 -0.76
CA TYR A 54 -5.89 -9.52 -1.57
C TYR A 54 -7.23 -8.84 -1.87
N TYR A 55 -7.84 -8.22 -0.85
CA TYR A 55 -9.10 -7.49 -1.03
C TYR A 55 -8.94 -6.32 -2.01
N LEU A 56 -7.90 -5.50 -1.84
CA LEU A 56 -7.65 -4.33 -2.67
C LEU A 56 -7.35 -4.69 -4.13
N ASP A 57 -6.55 -5.74 -4.35
CA ASP A 57 -6.23 -6.27 -5.68
C ASP A 57 -7.50 -6.82 -6.36
N ASN A 58 -8.28 -7.63 -5.65
CA ASN A 58 -9.55 -8.18 -6.18
C ASN A 58 -10.58 -7.09 -6.52
N LYS A 59 -10.56 -5.95 -5.81
CA LYS A 59 -11.40 -4.79 -6.14
C LYS A 59 -10.80 -3.88 -7.23
N GLY A 60 -9.58 -4.16 -7.66
CA GLY A 60 -8.88 -3.42 -8.72
C GLY A 60 -8.33 -2.08 -8.29
N TYR A 61 -8.19 -1.82 -6.99
CA TYR A 61 -7.54 -0.60 -6.50
C TYR A 61 -6.02 -0.64 -6.68
N ILE A 62 -5.44 -1.84 -6.58
CA ILE A 62 -4.01 -2.09 -6.76
C ILE A 62 -3.80 -3.29 -7.70
N ASN A 63 -2.55 -3.54 -8.08
CA ASN A 63 -2.12 -4.85 -8.53
C ASN A 63 -1.08 -5.43 -7.57
N VAL A 64 -1.17 -6.72 -7.28
CA VAL A 64 -0.17 -7.44 -6.47
C VAL A 64 0.38 -8.62 -7.27
N ARG A 65 1.71 -8.77 -7.28
CA ARG A 65 2.40 -9.94 -7.84
C ARG A 65 3.41 -10.48 -6.84
N ASN A 66 3.47 -11.80 -6.73
CA ASN A 66 4.44 -12.47 -5.88
C ASN A 66 5.86 -12.33 -6.44
N THR A 67 6.85 -12.33 -5.55
CA THR A 67 8.26 -12.49 -5.92
C THR A 67 8.77 -13.86 -5.44
N LYS A 68 10.08 -14.12 -5.62
CA LYS A 68 10.73 -15.31 -5.07
C LYS A 68 10.95 -15.21 -3.56
N GLU A 69 10.89 -14.01 -3.00
CA GLU A 69 11.13 -13.74 -1.59
C GLU A 69 9.80 -13.71 -0.85
N LYS A 70 9.76 -14.34 0.32
CA LYS A 70 8.51 -14.66 1.04
C LYS A 70 7.68 -13.43 1.40
N ASP A 71 8.36 -12.35 1.79
CA ASP A 71 7.71 -11.14 2.33
C ASP A 71 7.87 -9.93 1.40
N VAL A 72 8.30 -10.17 0.15
CA VAL A 72 8.48 -9.13 -0.87
C VAL A 72 7.49 -9.34 -2.00
N LEU A 73 6.76 -8.29 -2.35
CA LEU A 73 5.76 -8.29 -3.40
C LEU A 73 6.03 -7.14 -4.38
N ILE A 74 5.67 -7.34 -5.64
CA ILE A 74 5.56 -6.23 -6.59
C ILE A 74 4.14 -5.68 -6.45
N ILE A 75 4.03 -4.41 -6.09
CA ILE A 75 2.75 -3.75 -5.83
C ILE A 75 2.73 -2.41 -6.54
N TYR A 76 1.63 -2.11 -7.24
CA TYR A 76 1.41 -0.76 -7.76
C TYR A 76 -0.06 -0.38 -7.66
N ILE A 77 -0.30 0.91 -7.42
CA ILE A 77 -1.65 1.48 -7.36
C ILE A 77 -2.21 1.65 -8.77
N ARG A 78 -3.50 1.37 -8.94
CA ARG A 78 -4.25 1.60 -10.19
C ARG A 78 -5.06 2.89 -10.08
N SER A 79 -5.58 3.39 -11.21
CA SER A 79 -6.42 4.61 -11.25
C SER A 79 -7.54 4.58 -10.20
N ARG A 80 -8.25 3.46 -10.07
CA ARG A 80 -9.31 3.32 -9.06
C ARG A 80 -8.81 3.54 -7.62
N GLY A 81 -7.60 3.09 -7.29
CA GLY A 81 -6.98 3.31 -5.98
C GLY A 81 -6.63 4.77 -5.75
N ILE A 82 -6.15 5.44 -6.80
CA ILE A 82 -5.87 6.88 -6.79
C ILE A 82 -7.16 7.66 -6.55
N ASP A 83 -8.22 7.37 -7.32
CA ASP A 83 -9.53 8.02 -7.20
C ASP A 83 -10.10 7.89 -5.78
N GLU A 84 -9.99 6.70 -5.15
CA GLU A 84 -10.45 6.46 -3.79
C GLU A 84 -9.71 7.33 -2.76
N ILE A 85 -8.40 7.49 -2.90
CA ILE A 85 -7.59 8.34 -2.02
C ILE A 85 -7.94 9.81 -2.22
N GLU A 86 -8.02 10.27 -3.47
CA GLU A 86 -8.35 11.66 -3.78
C GLU A 86 -9.76 12.03 -3.34
N ASP A 87 -10.73 11.13 -3.48
CA ASP A 87 -12.10 11.35 -3.02
C ASP A 87 -12.18 11.43 -1.48
N ARG A 88 -11.39 10.64 -0.76
CA ARG A 88 -11.29 10.76 0.71
C ARG A 88 -10.56 12.02 1.15
N TRP A 89 -9.56 12.47 0.39
CA TRP A 89 -8.91 13.76 0.60
C TRP A 89 -9.94 14.89 0.46
N LYS A 90 -10.67 14.92 -0.65
CA LYS A 90 -11.69 15.95 -0.93
C LYS A 90 -12.76 16.03 0.16
N ARG A 91 -13.07 14.90 0.80
CA ARG A 91 -14.03 14.82 1.92
C ARG A 91 -13.45 15.21 3.29
N GLY A 92 -12.18 15.61 3.38
CA GLY A 92 -11.54 16.08 4.62
C GLY A 92 -11.17 14.97 5.62
N ASN A 93 -11.27 13.69 5.22
CA ASN A 93 -11.04 12.56 6.11
C ASN A 93 -9.55 12.26 6.37
N MET A 94 -8.64 13.02 5.76
CA MET A 94 -7.22 12.67 5.70
C MET A 94 -6.42 12.90 6.99
N LEU A 95 -6.92 13.77 7.87
CA LEU A 95 -6.24 14.14 9.13
C LEU A 95 -6.01 12.94 10.08
N LEU A 96 -6.70 11.83 9.87
CA LEU A 96 -6.61 10.63 10.71
C LEU A 96 -5.55 9.61 10.26
N PHE A 97 -5.01 9.70 9.04
CA PHE A 97 -4.17 8.63 8.47
C PHE A 97 -2.67 8.85 8.64
N GLY A 98 -2.22 10.09 8.83
CA GLY A 98 -0.81 10.44 8.85
C GLY A 98 -0.04 10.01 10.11
N SER A 99 -0.72 9.74 11.24
CA SER A 99 -0.05 9.58 12.54
C SER A 99 -0.22 8.23 13.25
N VAL A 100 -1.13 7.36 12.81
CA VAL A 100 -1.54 6.20 13.63
C VAL A 100 -0.79 4.90 13.30
N TYR A 101 -0.23 4.77 12.09
CA TYR A 101 0.43 3.53 11.66
C TYR A 101 1.83 3.80 11.09
N ASN A 102 2.81 3.03 11.57
CA ASN A 102 4.12 2.90 10.94
C ASN A 102 3.97 2.47 9.47
N ASN A 103 4.99 2.69 8.64
CA ASN A 103 4.96 2.27 7.26
C ASN A 103 4.82 0.74 7.17
N ILE A 104 3.82 0.26 6.45
CA ILE A 104 3.56 -1.18 6.26
C ILE A 104 4.34 -1.70 5.06
N LEU A 105 4.40 -0.88 4.01
CA LEU A 105 5.10 -1.16 2.77
C LEU A 105 6.42 -0.38 2.75
N VAL A 106 7.53 -1.11 2.89
CA VAL A 106 8.86 -0.54 2.72
C VAL A 106 9.32 -0.80 1.30
N ARG A 107 9.42 0.27 0.51
CA ARG A 107 9.92 0.16 -0.87
C ARG A 107 11.36 -0.31 -0.84
N GLU A 108 11.66 -1.38 -1.57
CA GLU A 108 13.05 -1.73 -1.84
C GLU A 108 13.59 -0.70 -2.82
N ALA A 109 14.57 0.10 -2.38
CA ALA A 109 15.37 0.85 -3.33
C ALA A 109 16.19 -0.17 -4.11
N ASP A 110 16.13 -0.12 -5.45
CA ASP A 110 17.11 -0.82 -6.26
C ASP A 110 18.48 -0.25 -5.85
N ASN A 111 19.27 -1.07 -5.16
CA ASN A 111 20.68 -0.77 -4.90
C ASN A 111 21.43 -0.89 -6.24
N GLU A 112 21.21 0.04 -7.17
CA GLU A 112 22.04 0.20 -8.36
C GLU A 112 23.40 0.87 -8.07
N ASN A 113 23.75 1.09 -6.80
CA ASN A 113 25.06 1.62 -6.39
C ASN A 113 25.84 0.65 -5.49
N SER A 114 26.22 -0.52 -6.01
CA SER A 114 27.37 -1.26 -5.48
C SER A 114 28.15 -2.02 -6.56
N LYS A 115 28.29 -1.42 -7.74
CA LYS A 115 29.35 -1.74 -8.69
C LYS A 115 29.72 -0.48 -9.47
N ASP A 116 30.62 0.31 -8.89
CA ASP A 116 31.69 1.03 -9.58
C ASP A 116 32.80 1.35 -8.57
#